data_AF-A0A6P2WH82-F1
#
_entry.id   AF-A0A6P2WH82-F1
#
_cell.length_a   1.000
_cell.length_b   1.000
_cell.length_c   1.000
_cell.angle_alpha   90.00
_cell.angle_beta   90.00
_cell.angle_gamma   90.00
#
_symmetry.space_group_name_H-M   'P 1'
#
loop_
_entity.id
_entity.type
_entity.pdbx_description
1 polymer ?
#
loop_
_entity_poly.entity_id
_entity_poly.type
_entity_poly.pdbx_seq_one_letter_code
_entity_poly.pdbx_strand_id
1 'polypeptide(L)'
;MNAVAQPISFTGPRSTPIVERLLREAMADPKAKGAILEATGWDESMPSKILKNSAGITLEHLNTVFMALGLVVTTKGYMEYLAKGNVIGSNCHCAREGFGECGGR
;
A
#
# COMPACT_ATOMS: atom_id res chain seq x y z
N MET A 1 -26.44 -20.84 7.54
CA MET A 1 -26.52 -19.51 6.89
C MET A 1 -25.11 -19.10 6.52
N ASN A 2 -24.70 -19.25 5.25
CA ASN A 2 -23.35 -18.87 4.81
C ASN A 2 -23.38 -17.40 4.38
N ALA A 3 -22.98 -16.51 5.27
CA ALA A 3 -22.68 -15.13 4.91
C ALA A 3 -21.38 -15.13 4.10
N VAL A 4 -21.49 -15.17 2.77
CA VAL A 4 -20.37 -14.84 1.89
C VAL A 4 -20.11 -13.36 2.10
N ALA A 5 -19.04 -13.02 2.82
CA ALA A 5 -18.60 -11.64 2.98
C ALA A 5 -18.40 -11.04 1.58
N GLN A 6 -19.25 -10.09 1.20
CA GLN A 6 -19.07 -9.42 -0.09
C GLN A 6 -17.79 -8.58 -0.04
N PRO A 7 -16.94 -8.62 -1.07
CA PRO A 7 -15.72 -7.82 -1.10
C PRO A 7 -16.10 -6.34 -1.06
N ILE A 8 -15.56 -5.62 -0.09
CA ILE A 8 -15.74 -4.18 0.06
C ILE A 8 -15.04 -3.52 -1.14
N SER A 9 -15.81 -2.87 -2.00
CA SER A 9 -15.26 -2.19 -3.18
C SER A 9 -14.64 -0.85 -2.76
N PHE A 10 -13.31 -0.75 -2.85
CA PHE A 10 -12.59 0.52 -2.71
C PHE A 10 -12.75 1.32 -4.03
N THR A 11 -13.88 1.99 -4.22
CA THR A 11 -14.16 2.82 -5.40
C THR A 11 -13.54 4.21 -5.29
N GLY A 12 -12.22 4.29 -5.43
CA GLY A 12 -11.52 5.48 -5.92
C GLY A 12 -11.33 5.43 -7.45
N PRO A 13 -10.95 6.52 -8.14
CA PRO A 13 -10.81 6.53 -9.60
C PRO A 13 -9.85 5.43 -10.10
N ARG A 14 -10.42 4.42 -10.77
CA ARG A 14 -9.85 3.39 -11.66
C ARG A 14 -8.33 3.11 -11.55
N SER A 15 -7.83 2.81 -10.36
CA SER A 15 -6.50 2.21 -10.21
C SER A 15 -6.62 0.95 -9.39
N THR A 16 -6.06 -0.15 -9.88
CA THR A 16 -5.91 -1.38 -9.11
C THR A 16 -5.24 -1.03 -7.78
N PRO A 17 -5.78 -1.43 -6.62
CA PRO A 17 -5.18 -1.13 -5.33
C PRO A 17 -3.70 -1.52 -5.29
N ILE A 18 -2.86 -0.70 -4.65
CA ILE A 18 -1.40 -0.82 -4.72
C ILE A 18 -0.89 -2.22 -4.34
N VAL A 19 -1.50 -2.83 -3.32
CA VAL A 19 -1.12 -4.17 -2.84
C VAL A 19 -1.41 -5.23 -3.91
N GLU A 20 -2.59 -5.18 -4.52
CA GLU A 20 -2.96 -6.12 -5.59
C GLU A 20 -2.03 -5.94 -6.80
N ARG A 21 -1.79 -4.71 -7.22
CA ARG A 21 -0.93 -4.40 -8.37
C ARG A 21 0.49 -4.92 -8.15
N LEU A 22 1.11 -4.57 -7.02
CA LEU A 22 2.48 -4.98 -6.71
C LEU A 22 2.60 -6.49 -6.52
N LEU A 23 1.59 -7.14 -5.91
CA LEU A 23 1.59 -8.59 -5.79
C LEU A 23 1.50 -9.26 -7.17
N ARG A 24 0.68 -8.75 -8.10
CA ARG A 24 0.62 -9.25 -9.49
C ARG A 24 1.96 -9.08 -10.22
N GLU A 25 2.58 -7.91 -10.10
CA GLU A 25 3.89 -7.61 -10.69
C GLU A 25 4.96 -8.57 -10.13
N ALA A 26 4.98 -8.77 -8.81
CA ALA A 26 5.92 -9.68 -8.17
C ALA A 26 5.70 -11.15 -8.57
N MET A 27 4.46 -11.57 -8.83
CA MET A 27 4.17 -12.92 -9.34
C MET A 27 4.58 -13.13 -10.80
N ALA A 28 4.76 -12.05 -11.56
CA ALA A 28 5.25 -12.11 -12.95
C ALA A 28 6.78 -12.18 -13.05
N ASP A 29 7.50 -11.75 -12.02
CA ASP A 29 8.97 -11.87 -11.92
C ASP A 29 9.35 -13.10 -11.06
N PRO A 30 10.02 -14.12 -11.63
CA PRO A 30 10.46 -15.30 -10.88
C PRO A 30 11.29 -14.98 -9.62
N LYS A 31 12.12 -13.94 -9.68
CA LYS A 31 12.98 -13.55 -8.55
C LYS A 31 12.14 -12.94 -7.42
N ALA A 32 11.28 -11.97 -7.74
CA ALA A 32 10.38 -11.37 -6.77
C ALA A 32 9.39 -12.39 -6.19
N LYS A 33 8.85 -13.30 -7.03
CA LYS A 33 8.01 -14.42 -6.57
C LYS A 33 8.75 -15.28 -5.54
N GLY A 34 9.99 -15.66 -5.84
CA GLY A 34 10.82 -16.45 -4.92
C GLY A 34 11.02 -15.75 -3.58
N ALA A 35 11.36 -14.46 -3.60
CA ALA A 35 11.56 -13.66 -2.38
C ALA A 35 10.30 -13.55 -1.52
N ILE A 36 9.11 -13.39 -2.13
CA ILE A 36 7.85 -13.37 -1.39
C ILE A 36 7.58 -14.72 -0.74
N LEU A 37 7.74 -15.83 -1.47
CA LEU A 37 7.48 -17.16 -0.94
C LEU A 37 8.46 -17.52 0.18
N GLU A 38 9.74 -17.17 0.03
CA GLU A 38 10.75 -17.33 1.08
C GLU A 38 10.39 -16.52 2.33
N ALA A 39 10.09 -15.23 2.17
CA ALA A 39 9.77 -14.35 3.30
C ALA A 39 8.50 -14.78 4.03
N THR A 40 7.49 -15.27 3.29
CA THR A 40 6.18 -15.65 3.84
C THR A 40 6.09 -17.12 4.25
N GLY A 41 7.02 -17.98 3.82
CA GLY A 41 6.89 -19.43 4.00
C GLY A 41 5.68 -20.03 3.28
N TRP A 42 5.07 -19.31 2.34
CA TRP A 42 3.88 -19.75 1.63
C TRP A 42 4.20 -20.83 0.60
N ASP A 43 3.22 -21.70 0.37
CA ASP A 43 3.23 -22.56 -0.79
C ASP A 43 3.01 -21.74 -2.08
N GLU A 44 3.51 -22.24 -3.21
CA GLU A 44 3.46 -21.52 -4.49
C GLU A 44 2.04 -21.17 -4.97
N SER A 45 1.01 -21.87 -4.50
CA SER A 45 -0.37 -21.62 -4.87
C SER A 45 -1.02 -20.49 -4.08
N MET A 46 -0.49 -20.15 -2.90
CA MET A 46 -1.12 -19.19 -1.98
C MET A 46 -1.27 -17.78 -2.58
N PRO A 47 -0.25 -17.18 -3.25
CA PRO A 47 -0.42 -15.86 -3.87
C PRO A 47 -1.55 -15.83 -4.90
N SER A 48 -1.69 -16.90 -5.70
CA SER A 48 -2.77 -17.02 -6.68
C SER A 48 -4.15 -17.13 -6.03
N LYS A 49 -4.26 -17.84 -4.89
CA LYS A 49 -5.51 -17.95 -4.12
C LYS A 49 -5.93 -16.59 -3.54
N ILE A 50 -4.97 -15.82 -3.02
CA ILE A 50 -5.18 -14.47 -2.50
C ILE A 50 -5.64 -13.53 -3.62
N LEU A 51 -4.95 -13.50 -4.77
CA LEU A 51 -5.31 -12.65 -5.91
C LEU A 51 -6.69 -12.98 -6.53
N LYS A 52 -7.23 -14.18 -6.26
CA LYS A 52 -8.57 -14.61 -6.65
C LYS A 52 -9.60 -14.45 -5.52
N ASN A 53 -9.22 -13.86 -4.39
CA ASN A 53 -10.04 -13.74 -3.17
C ASN A 53 -10.57 -15.07 -2.61
N SER A 54 -9.87 -16.17 -2.89
CA SER A 54 -10.21 -17.52 -2.39
C SER A 54 -9.49 -17.89 -1.10
N ALA A 55 -8.54 -17.06 -0.65
CA ALA A 55 -7.87 -17.14 0.63
C ALA A 55 -7.58 -15.72 1.17
N GLY A 56 -7.58 -15.57 2.49
CA GLY A 56 -7.16 -14.33 3.16
C GLY A 56 -5.67 -14.33 3.52
N ILE A 57 -5.17 -13.17 3.94
CA ILE A 57 -3.84 -13.02 4.53
C ILE A 57 -4.00 -12.96 6.05
N THR A 58 -3.24 -13.77 6.78
CA THR A 58 -3.22 -13.72 8.26
C THR A 58 -2.46 -12.49 8.74
N LEU A 59 -2.73 -12.00 9.95
CA LEU A 59 -2.09 -10.78 10.47
C LEU A 59 -0.55 -10.91 10.54
N GLU A 60 -0.05 -12.10 10.88
CA GLU A 60 1.38 -12.42 10.86
C GLU A 60 2.00 -12.19 9.48
N HIS A 61 1.35 -12.67 8.42
CA HIS A 61 1.86 -12.56 7.06
C HIS A 61 1.59 -11.19 6.43
N LEU A 62 0.61 -10.44 6.94
CA LEU A 62 0.22 -9.16 6.38
C LEU A 62 1.39 -8.17 6.37
N ASN A 63 2.08 -8.04 7.50
CA ASN A 63 3.24 -7.15 7.59
C ASN A 63 4.41 -7.64 6.72
N THR A 64 4.65 -8.96 6.70
CA THR A 64 5.70 -9.58 5.88
C THR A 64 5.48 -9.35 4.38
N VAL A 65 4.24 -9.49 3.91
CA VAL A 65 3.87 -9.19 2.51
C VAL A 65 4.16 -7.73 2.18
N PHE A 66 3.80 -6.79 3.05
CA PHE A 66 4.12 -5.38 2.80
C PHE A 66 5.62 -5.16 2.66
N MET A 67 6.43 -5.68 3.59
CA MET A 67 7.89 -5.54 3.51
C MET A 67 8.47 -6.18 2.24
N ALA A 68 8.02 -7.38 1.87
CA ALA A 68 8.48 -8.08 0.67
C ALA A 68 8.11 -7.35 -0.64
N LEU A 69 7.01 -6.60 -0.64
CA LEU A 69 6.60 -5.72 -1.74
C LEU A 69 7.28 -4.34 -1.71
N GLY A 70 8.18 -4.09 -0.76
CA GLY A 70 8.83 -2.78 -0.58
C GLY A 70 7.88 -1.70 -0.07
N LEU A 71 6.79 -2.09 0.59
CA LEU A 71 5.81 -1.18 1.18
C LEU A 71 6.11 -0.96 2.66
N VAL A 72 5.86 0.27 3.12
CA VAL A 72 5.83 0.64 4.54
C VAL A 72 4.42 1.08 4.89
N VAL A 73 3.86 0.49 5.94
CA VAL A 73 2.57 0.91 6.49
C VAL A 73 2.81 2.03 7.48
N THR A 74 2.10 3.14 7.30
CA THR A 74 2.10 4.27 8.23
C THR A 74 0.69 4.77 8.45
N THR A 75 0.50 5.59 9.48
CA THR A 75 -0.81 6.16 9.79
C THR A 75 -1.19 7.23 8.77
N LYS A 76 -2.50 7.41 8.55
CA LYS A 76 -3.00 8.51 7.70
C LYS A 76 -2.49 9.87 8.20
N GLY A 77 -2.48 10.08 9.52
CA GLY A 77 -2.01 11.31 10.14
C GLY A 77 -0.53 11.61 9.86
N TYR A 78 0.33 10.59 9.78
CA TYR A 78 1.71 10.79 9.35
C TYR A 78 1.80 11.30 7.91
N MET A 79 1.02 10.71 7.00
CA MET A 79 0.97 11.16 5.60
C MET A 79 0.35 12.55 5.45
N GLU A 80 -0.67 12.88 6.25
CA GLU A 80 -1.27 14.22 6.31
C GLU A 80 -0.29 15.27 6.84
N TYR A 81 0.51 14.90 7.85
CA TYR A 81 1.60 15.75 8.36
C TYR A 81 2.65 16.02 7.27
N LEU A 82 3.09 14.99 6.54
CA LEU A 82 4.01 15.17 5.41
C LEU A 82 3.40 16.04 4.30
N ALA A 83 2.13 15.83 3.96
CA ALA A 83 1.43 16.64 2.97
C ALA A 83 1.38 18.12 3.40
N LYS A 84 0.98 18.39 4.65
CA LYS A 84 1.00 19.75 5.21
C LYS A 84 2.41 20.32 5.22
N GLY A 85 3.38 19.56 5.71
CA GLY A 85 4.80 19.92 5.72
C GLY A 85 5.34 20.26 4.33
N ASN A 86 4.85 19.63 3.26
CA ASN A 86 5.22 19.99 1.88
C ASN A 86 4.51 21.26 1.36
N VAL A 87 3.36 21.64 1.93
CA VAL A 87 2.69 22.93 1.64
C VAL A 87 3.40 24.08 2.36
N ILE A 88 3.74 23.90 3.64
CA ILE A 88 4.35 24.95 4.48
C ILE A 88 5.89 24.89 4.55
N GLY A 89 6.52 23.88 3.95
CA GLY A 89 7.94 23.56 4.17
C GLY A 89 8.91 23.88 3.03
N SER A 90 10.19 23.92 3.46
CA SER A 90 11.50 24.00 2.80
C SER A 90 11.73 24.96 1.63
N ASN A 91 10.85 25.07 0.63
CA ASN A 91 11.07 25.93 -0.54
C ASN A 91 10.14 27.15 -0.61
N CYS A 92 9.14 27.24 0.27
CA CYS A 92 8.24 28.39 0.30
C CYS A 92 8.96 29.60 0.92
N HIS A 93 9.52 30.49 0.09
CA HIS A 93 10.11 31.75 0.54
C HIS A 93 9.10 32.61 1.31
N CYS A 94 7.83 32.69 0.86
CA CYS A 94 6.77 33.46 1.52
C CYS A 94 6.60 33.07 3.00
N ALA A 95 6.61 31.76 3.30
CA ALA A 95 6.44 31.28 4.66
C ALA A 95 7.66 31.60 5.55
N ARG A 96 8.88 31.56 5.00
CA ARG A 96 10.11 31.91 5.74
C ARG A 96 10.22 33.39 6.08
N GLU A 97 9.70 34.26 5.21
CA GLU A 97 9.66 35.72 5.43
C GLU A 97 8.43 36.17 6.23
N GLY A 98 7.60 35.23 6.74
CA GLY A 98 6.45 35.54 7.60
C GLY A 98 5.18 35.99 6.86
N PHE A 99 5.09 35.81 5.54
CA PHE A 99 3.91 36.18 4.72
C PHE A 99 2.85 35.08 4.61
N GLY A 100 3.08 33.89 5.19
CA GLY A 100 2.22 32.72 5.04
C GLY A 100 2.55 31.86 3.81
N GLU A 101 1.71 30.86 3.50
CA GLU A 101 1.94 29.94 2.38
C GLU A 101 1.71 30.61 1.02
N CYS A 102 2.62 30.40 0.05
CA CYS A 102 2.42 30.92 -1.30
C CYS A 102 1.24 30.17 -1.96
N GLY A 103 0.24 30.90 -2.48
CA GLY A 103 -0.91 30.30 -3.16
C GLY A 103 -2.07 29.89 -2.25
N GLY A 104 -2.01 30.21 -0.95
CA GLY A 104 -3.17 30.08 -0.06
C GLY A 104 -4.27 31.07 -0.47
N ARG A 105 -5.23 30.59 -1.25
CA ARG A 105 -6.56 31.19 -1.43
C ARG A 105 -7.61 30.11 -1.25
#